data_AF-A0A0G1DPH0-F1
#
_entry.id   AF-A0A0G1DPH0-F1
#
_cell.length_a   1.000
_cell.length_b   1.000
_cell.length_c   1.000
_cell.angle_alpha   90.00
_cell.angle_beta   90.00
_cell.angle_gamma   90.00
#
_symmetry.space_group_name_H-M   'P 1'
#
loop_
_entity.id
_entity.type
_entity.pdbx_description
1 polymer ?
#
loop_
_entity_poly.entity_id
_entity_poly.type
_entity_poly.pdbx_seq_one_letter_code
_entity_poly.pdbx_strand_id
1 'polypeptide(L)'
;MKRKFLIILGVSLGNFWVYQLFANNILMGLLLTSESILLFLTALPERSKKIQVAVFIILTGLSLYLLAISFNKEIFYISDYEKIVQKNRGEYFGAELGKIYGNKAGIFYFDKFRPVVSKISGNFASNLDFEKYFLSKNPEEGRYPVFLLPLFILGLVRLIIVYQKTSVIYFLLALIVSSLVSISGKMGPMLLFPFFNLCIALGALNIWRKWQKDI
;
A
#
# COMPACT_ATOMS: atom_id res chain seq x y z
N MET A 1 -21.71 6.48 19.10
CA MET A 1 -20.30 6.02 19.04
C MET A 1 -20.15 4.51 19.05
N LYS A 2 -20.73 3.77 20.03
CA LYS A 2 -20.57 2.31 20.18
C LYS A 2 -20.70 1.49 18.89
N ARG A 3 -21.73 1.75 18.06
CA ARG A 3 -21.96 1.01 16.80
C ARG A 3 -20.89 1.25 15.73
N LYS A 4 -20.39 2.49 15.61
CA LYS A 4 -19.28 2.81 14.68
C LYS A 4 -18.03 2.04 15.09
N PHE A 5 -17.78 1.96 16.40
CA PHE A 5 -16.67 1.21 16.95
C PHE A 5 -16.77 -0.30 16.68
N LEU A 6 -17.95 -0.89 16.82
CA LEU A 6 -18.18 -2.30 16.49
C LEU A 6 -17.91 -2.62 15.01
N ILE A 7 -18.30 -1.73 14.08
CA ILE A 7 -18.01 -1.91 12.65
C ILE A 7 -16.50 -1.91 12.39
N ILE A 8 -15.75 -0.99 13.01
CA ILE A 8 -14.29 -0.95 12.87
C ILE A 8 -13.66 -2.23 13.40
N LEU A 9 -14.06 -2.66 14.60
CA LEU A 9 -13.53 -3.89 15.18
C LEU A 9 -13.85 -5.10 14.30
N GLY A 10 -15.08 -5.18 13.80
CA GLY A 10 -15.51 -6.24 12.88
C GLY A 10 -14.67 -6.26 11.60
N VAL A 11 -14.42 -5.11 10.98
CA VAL A 11 -13.60 -5.02 9.76
C VAL A 11 -12.13 -5.32 10.06
N SER A 12 -11.57 -4.75 11.13
CA SER A 12 -10.14 -4.84 11.48
C SER A 12 -9.74 -6.17 12.10
N LEU A 13 -10.68 -6.98 12.59
CA LEU A 13 -10.42 -8.31 13.19
C LEU A 13 -11.03 -9.45 12.39
N GLY A 14 -12.12 -9.21 11.66
CA GLY A 14 -12.92 -10.26 11.01
C GLY A 14 -12.49 -10.62 9.58
N ASN A 15 -11.29 -10.23 9.14
CA ASN A 15 -10.80 -10.54 7.80
C ASN A 15 -9.64 -11.54 7.82
N PHE A 16 -9.52 -12.37 6.78
CA PHE A 16 -8.51 -13.43 6.69
C PHE A 16 -7.06 -12.92 6.73
N TRP A 17 -6.82 -11.71 6.23
CA TRP A 17 -5.49 -11.10 6.24
C TRP A 17 -4.99 -10.86 7.67
N VAL A 18 -5.86 -10.45 8.60
CA VAL A 18 -5.52 -10.31 10.03
C VAL A 18 -4.96 -11.60 10.60
N TYR A 19 -5.66 -12.72 10.39
CA TYR A 19 -5.22 -14.01 10.93
C TYR A 19 -3.83 -14.38 10.43
N GLN A 20 -3.50 -14.07 9.18
CA GLN A 20 -2.16 -14.29 8.63
C GLN A 20 -1.12 -13.34 9.23
N LEU A 21 -1.45 -12.08 9.50
CA LEU A 21 -0.56 -11.16 10.19
C LEU A 21 -0.19 -11.70 11.57
N PHE A 22 -1.19 -12.13 12.35
CA PHE A 22 -0.98 -12.70 13.68
C PHE A 22 -0.24 -14.04 13.66
N ALA A 23 -0.52 -14.91 12.68
CA ALA A 23 0.14 -16.21 12.55
C ALA A 23 1.64 -16.08 12.25
N ASN A 24 2.04 -15.07 11.49
CA ASN A 24 3.44 -14.83 11.16
C ASN A 24 4.18 -14.05 12.26
N ASN A 25 3.57 -12.99 12.80
CA ASN A 25 4.16 -12.20 13.88
C ASN A 25 3.06 -11.47 14.70
N ILE A 26 2.86 -11.92 15.93
CA ILE A 26 1.83 -11.37 16.84
C ILE A 26 2.00 -9.86 17.06
N LEU A 27 3.24 -9.40 17.26
CA LEU A 27 3.51 -7.98 17.48
C LEU A 27 3.13 -7.15 16.25
N MET A 28 3.47 -7.62 15.05
CA MET A 28 3.08 -6.98 13.79
C MET A 28 1.56 -6.92 13.64
N GLY A 29 0.86 -8.02 13.93
CA GLY A 29 -0.61 -8.07 13.93
C GLY A 29 -1.22 -7.04 14.89
N LEU A 30 -0.73 -6.96 16.12
CA LEU A 30 -1.18 -5.97 17.10
C LEU A 30 -0.94 -4.54 16.63
N LEU A 31 0.26 -4.23 16.11
CA LEU A 31 0.60 -2.90 15.62
C LEU A 31 -0.27 -2.50 14.43
N LEU A 32 -0.46 -3.35 13.42
CA LEU A 32 -1.29 -3.05 12.24
C LEU A 32 -2.78 -2.95 12.58
N THR A 33 -3.30 -3.79 13.47
CA THR A 33 -4.69 -3.68 13.94
C THR A 33 -4.90 -2.39 14.75
N SER A 34 -3.98 -2.06 15.65
CA SER A 34 -4.06 -0.80 16.42
C SER A 34 -3.95 0.42 15.51
N GLU A 35 -3.06 0.37 14.51
CA GLU A 35 -2.93 1.41 13.49
C GLU A 35 -4.20 1.56 12.66
N SER A 36 -4.87 0.46 12.29
CA SER A 36 -6.17 0.49 11.60
C SER A 36 -7.23 1.24 12.40
N ILE A 37 -7.30 0.97 13.71
CA ILE A 37 -8.24 1.64 14.61
C ILE A 37 -7.88 3.13 14.74
N LEU A 38 -6.61 3.46 14.99
CA LEU A 38 -6.16 4.84 15.13
C LEU A 38 -6.38 5.65 13.84
N LEU A 39 -6.06 5.08 12.69
CA LEU A 39 -6.28 5.70 11.38
C LEU A 39 -7.77 5.98 11.16
N PHE A 40 -8.65 5.06 11.52
CA PHE A 40 -10.09 5.33 11.51
C PHE A 40 -10.50 6.47 12.45
N LEU A 41 -9.94 6.54 13.67
CA LEU A 41 -10.25 7.63 14.60
C LEU A 41 -9.83 8.99 14.02
N THR A 42 -8.79 9.06 13.18
CA THR A 42 -8.44 10.30 12.47
C THR A 42 -9.46 10.72 11.41
N ALA A 43 -10.26 9.76 10.91
CA ALA A 43 -11.32 9.99 9.93
C ALA A 43 -12.63 10.49 10.55
N LEU A 44 -12.75 10.47 11.88
CA LEU A 44 -13.91 11.01 12.60
C LEU A 44 -13.84 12.54 12.75
N PRO A 45 -14.98 13.23 12.93
CA PRO A 45 -15.00 14.68 13.15
C PRO A 45 -14.17 15.13 14.36
N GLU A 46 -14.16 14.31 15.41
CA GLU A 46 -13.46 14.54 16.69
C GLU A 46 -11.96 14.16 16.62
N ARG A 47 -11.29 14.50 15.51
CA ARG A 47 -9.88 14.12 15.30
C ARG A 47 -8.95 14.84 16.27
N SER A 48 -8.15 14.07 17.01
CA SER A 48 -7.10 14.62 17.89
C SER A 48 -5.75 14.63 17.17
N LYS A 49 -5.00 15.74 17.28
CA LYS A 49 -3.61 15.81 16.79
C LYS A 49 -2.73 14.71 17.38
N LYS A 50 -2.96 14.34 18.64
CA LYS A 50 -2.22 13.26 19.32
C LYS A 50 -2.43 11.89 18.63
N ILE A 51 -3.65 11.63 18.15
CA ILE A 51 -3.98 10.40 17.42
C ILE A 51 -3.26 10.38 16.07
N GLN A 52 -3.24 11.51 15.35
CA GLN A 52 -2.52 11.60 14.07
C GLN A 52 -1.02 11.36 14.25
N VAL A 53 -0.42 11.94 15.28
CA VAL A 53 1.00 11.71 15.63
C VAL A 53 1.23 10.23 15.95
N ALA A 54 0.35 9.61 16.75
CA ALA A 54 0.46 8.19 17.08
C ALA A 54 0.41 7.29 15.82
N VAL A 55 -0.49 7.58 14.86
CA VAL A 55 -0.54 6.88 13.56
C VAL A 55 0.82 6.96 12.85
N PHE A 56 1.39 8.16 12.70
CA PHE A 56 2.65 8.30 11.98
C PHE A 56 3.87 7.73 12.73
N ILE A 57 3.85 7.71 14.07
CA ILE A 57 4.89 7.04 14.87
C ILE A 57 4.86 5.52 14.60
N ILE A 58 3.67 4.91 14.63
CA ILE A 58 3.52 3.47 14.35
C ILE A 58 3.93 3.17 12.91
N LEU A 59 3.43 3.94 11.93
CA LEU A 59 3.81 3.80 10.52
C LEU A 59 5.32 3.87 10.33
N THR A 60 5.97 4.83 10.98
CA THR A 60 7.42 5.02 10.89
C THR A 60 8.16 3.82 11.48
N GLY A 61 7.76 3.37 12.68
CA GLY A 61 8.36 2.19 13.32
C GLY A 61 8.21 0.92 12.47
N LEU A 62 7.01 0.68 11.93
CA LEU A 62 6.73 -0.45 11.04
C LEU A 62 7.52 -0.34 9.72
N SER A 63 7.61 0.86 9.15
CA SER A 63 8.36 1.10 7.93
C SER A 63 9.86 0.84 8.11
N LEU A 64 10.45 1.35 9.20
CA LEU A 64 11.85 1.12 9.53
C LEU A 64 12.13 -0.37 9.75
N TYR A 65 11.24 -1.06 10.48
CA TYR A 65 11.35 -2.49 10.69
C TYR A 65 11.31 -3.26 9.36
N LEU A 66 10.32 -3.01 8.50
CA LEU A 66 10.16 -3.69 7.21
C LEU A 66 11.34 -3.43 6.27
N LEU A 67 11.83 -2.19 6.21
CA LEU A 67 13.02 -1.84 5.43
C LEU A 67 14.28 -2.53 5.99
N ALA A 68 14.39 -2.71 7.30
CA ALA A 68 15.53 -3.43 7.87
C ALA A 68 15.55 -4.92 7.47
N ILE A 69 14.39 -5.57 7.41
CA ILE A 69 14.31 -7.03 7.19
C ILE A 69 14.11 -7.44 5.72
N SER A 70 13.45 -6.60 4.91
CA SER A 70 12.93 -7.01 3.59
C SER A 70 13.17 -5.96 2.50
N PHE A 71 14.16 -5.07 2.68
CA PHE A 71 14.50 -4.10 1.65
C PHE A 71 14.98 -4.78 0.36
N ASN A 72 14.35 -4.43 -0.76
CA ASN A 72 14.69 -4.98 -2.05
C ASN A 72 15.93 -4.29 -2.63
N LYS A 73 17.10 -4.88 -2.34
CA LYS A 73 18.38 -4.42 -2.87
C LYS A 73 18.41 -4.45 -4.41
N GLU A 74 17.75 -5.40 -5.05
CA GLU A 74 17.75 -5.57 -6.51
C GLU A 74 17.15 -4.38 -7.28
N ILE A 75 16.42 -3.49 -6.60
CA ILE A 75 15.96 -2.22 -7.18
C ILE A 75 17.15 -1.37 -7.66
N PHE A 76 18.27 -1.41 -6.93
CA PHE A 76 19.44 -0.56 -7.17
C PHE A 76 20.57 -1.28 -7.90
N TYR A 77 20.45 -2.60 -8.11
CA TYR A 77 21.41 -3.39 -8.86
C TYR A 77 20.84 -3.80 -10.21
N ILE A 78 21.67 -3.73 -11.24
CA ILE A 78 21.34 -4.17 -12.59
C ILE A 78 21.97 -5.55 -12.76
N SER A 79 21.15 -6.57 -13.03
CA SER A 79 21.67 -7.92 -13.26
C SER A 79 22.49 -7.98 -14.55
N ASP A 80 23.36 -8.98 -14.70
CA ASP A 80 24.18 -9.09 -15.91
C ASP A 80 23.33 -9.29 -17.18
N TYR A 81 22.19 -9.97 -17.04
CA TYR A 81 21.19 -10.04 -18.11
C TYR A 81 20.58 -8.67 -18.43
N GLU A 82 20.20 -7.89 -17.42
CA GLU A 82 19.68 -6.53 -17.64
C GLU A 82 20.72 -5.61 -18.27
N LYS A 83 22.02 -5.77 -17.95
CA LYS A 83 23.11 -5.04 -18.61
C LYS A 83 23.19 -5.37 -20.09
N ILE A 84 23.05 -6.64 -20.47
CA ILE A 84 23.04 -7.07 -21.88
C ILE A 84 21.83 -6.45 -22.61
N VAL A 85 20.64 -6.52 -22.00
CA VAL A 85 19.43 -5.92 -22.57
C VAL A 85 19.56 -4.40 -22.70
N GLN A 86 20.14 -3.72 -21.71
CA GLN A 86 20.39 -2.28 -21.77
C GLN A 86 21.42 -1.93 -22.84
N LYS A 87 22.49 -2.70 -22.98
CA LYS A 87 23.50 -2.49 -24.03
C LYS A 87 22.85 -2.57 -25.42
N ASN A 88 22.06 -3.61 -25.67
CA ASN A 88 21.36 -3.77 -26.95
C ASN A 88 20.35 -2.63 -27.20
N ARG A 89 19.66 -2.16 -26.16
CA ARG A 89 18.79 -0.99 -26.24
C ARG A 89 19.57 0.30 -26.48
N GLY A 90 20.75 0.45 -25.88
CA GLY A 90 21.60 1.61 -26.06
C GLY A 90 22.20 1.70 -27.47
N GLU A 91 22.52 0.56 -28.09
CA GLU A 91 22.91 0.51 -29.50
C GLU A 91 21.75 0.96 -30.41
N TYR A 92 20.53 0.49 -30.13
CA TYR A 92 19.33 0.89 -30.86
C TYR A 92 18.98 2.38 -30.68
N PHE A 93 18.87 2.86 -29.44
CA PHE A 93 18.53 4.25 -29.14
C PHE A 93 19.66 5.23 -29.49
N GLY A 94 20.93 4.79 -29.44
CA GLY A 94 22.06 5.57 -29.92
C GLY A 94 22.00 5.82 -31.43
N ALA A 95 21.55 4.82 -32.20
CA ALA A 95 21.34 4.95 -33.63
C ALA A 95 20.15 5.85 -33.97
N GLU A 96 19.03 5.75 -33.25
CA GLU A 96 17.81 6.51 -33.54
C GLU A 96 17.77 7.93 -32.95
N LEU A 97 18.27 8.13 -31.73
CA LEU A 97 18.19 9.41 -31.00
C LEU A 97 19.48 10.24 -31.09
N GLY A 98 20.55 9.69 -31.68
CA GLY A 98 21.82 10.36 -31.94
C GLY A 98 22.38 11.11 -30.73
N LYS A 99 22.56 12.43 -30.85
CA LYS A 99 23.17 13.29 -29.81
C LYS A 99 22.36 13.40 -28.51
N ILE A 100 21.06 13.08 -28.53
CA ILE A 100 20.20 13.09 -27.35
C ILE A 100 20.55 11.93 -26.41
N TYR A 101 20.86 10.75 -26.99
CA TYR A 101 21.29 9.58 -26.23
C TYR A 101 22.80 9.62 -25.92
N GLY A 102 23.63 10.04 -26.88
CA GLY A 102 25.10 9.97 -26.77
C GLY A 102 25.75 10.97 -25.80
N ASN A 103 25.00 11.90 -25.21
CA ASN A 103 25.56 12.81 -24.20
C ASN A 103 25.58 12.15 -22.80
N LYS A 104 26.42 12.69 -21.91
CA LYS A 104 26.61 12.13 -20.54
C LYS A 104 25.29 12.01 -19.75
N ALA A 105 24.35 12.94 -19.95
CA ALA A 105 23.07 12.92 -19.27
C ALA A 105 22.13 11.85 -19.81
N GLY A 106 22.09 11.65 -21.14
CA GLY A 106 21.34 10.59 -21.80
C GLY A 106 21.81 9.22 -21.36
N ILE A 107 23.11 8.96 -21.45
CA ILE A 107 23.74 7.70 -20.98
C ILE A 107 23.41 7.45 -19.50
N PHE A 108 23.59 8.45 -18.63
CA PHE A 108 23.24 8.31 -17.21
C PHE A 108 21.76 8.00 -16.99
N TYR A 109 20.87 8.68 -17.71
CA TYR A 109 19.44 8.47 -17.61
C TYR A 109 19.06 7.04 -18.01
N PHE A 110 19.52 6.56 -19.16
CA PHE A 110 19.11 5.25 -19.68
C PHE A 110 19.79 4.06 -18.99
N ASP A 111 21.05 4.21 -18.59
CA ASP A 111 21.83 3.10 -18.01
C ASP A 111 21.66 3.01 -16.49
N LYS A 112 21.41 4.13 -15.79
CA LYS A 112 21.36 4.15 -14.32
C LYS A 112 20.00 4.53 -13.77
N PHE A 113 19.41 5.62 -14.25
CA PHE A 113 18.20 6.17 -13.63
C PHE A 113 16.92 5.41 -14.04
N ARG A 114 16.70 5.25 -15.35
CA ARG A 114 15.51 4.61 -15.92
C ARG A 114 15.27 3.19 -15.40
N PRO A 115 16.29 2.31 -15.27
CA PRO A 115 16.07 0.96 -14.75
C PRO A 115 15.56 0.97 -13.31
N VAL A 116 16.16 1.80 -12.44
CA VAL A 116 15.72 1.95 -11.04
C VAL A 116 14.29 2.47 -10.97
N VAL A 117 13.98 3.51 -11.74
CA VAL A 117 12.62 4.07 -11.81
C VAL A 117 11.63 3.03 -12.33
N SER A 118 12.00 2.26 -13.35
CA SER A 118 11.15 1.21 -13.92
C SER A 118 10.83 0.11 -12.89
N LYS A 119 11.82 -0.32 -12.10
CA LYS A 119 11.63 -1.32 -11.04
C LYS A 119 10.74 -0.76 -9.94
N ILE A 120 10.98 0.47 -9.48
CA ILE A 120 10.14 1.15 -8.49
C ILE A 120 8.70 1.28 -9.02
N SER A 121 8.51 1.75 -10.26
CA SER A 121 7.17 1.89 -10.85
C SER A 121 6.45 0.56 -10.99
N GLY A 122 7.17 -0.52 -11.31
CA GLY A 122 6.63 -1.88 -11.35
C GLY A 122 6.14 -2.34 -9.97
N ASN A 123 6.93 -2.10 -8.92
CA ASN A 123 6.53 -2.42 -7.55
C ASN A 123 5.35 -1.56 -7.08
N PHE A 124 5.33 -0.28 -7.43
CA PHE A 124 4.18 0.61 -7.19
C PHE A 124 2.91 0.07 -7.84
N ALA A 125 2.97 -0.28 -9.13
CA ALA A 125 1.83 -0.83 -9.86
C ALA A 125 1.35 -2.16 -9.24
N SER A 126 2.28 -3.06 -8.91
CA SER A 126 1.94 -4.33 -8.26
C SER A 126 1.28 -4.15 -6.89
N ASN A 127 1.68 -3.13 -6.13
CA ASN A 127 1.04 -2.82 -4.85
C ASN A 127 -0.33 -2.14 -5.00
N LEU A 128 -0.67 -1.63 -6.18
CA LEU A 128 -1.99 -1.05 -6.48
C LEU A 128 -2.93 -2.03 -7.19
N ASP A 129 -2.46 -3.25 -7.49
CA ASP A 129 -3.25 -4.25 -8.16
C ASP A 129 -4.38 -4.76 -7.25
N PHE A 130 -5.62 -4.37 -7.55
CA PHE A 130 -6.80 -4.80 -6.80
C PHE A 130 -7.06 -6.30 -6.89
N GLU A 131 -6.65 -6.93 -8.00
CA GLU A 131 -6.85 -8.36 -8.18
C GLU A 131 -6.10 -9.14 -7.09
N LYS A 132 -4.89 -8.70 -6.76
CA LYS A 132 -4.06 -9.28 -5.70
C LYS A 132 -4.79 -9.35 -4.35
N TYR A 133 -5.57 -8.33 -3.99
CA TYR A 133 -6.14 -8.20 -2.65
C TYR A 133 -7.54 -8.78 -2.50
N PHE A 134 -8.34 -8.76 -3.57
CA PHE A 134 -9.74 -9.18 -3.52
C PHE A 134 -10.03 -10.40 -4.40
N LEU A 135 -9.28 -10.62 -5.48
CA LEU A 135 -9.60 -11.62 -6.51
C LEU A 135 -8.54 -12.73 -6.66
N SER A 136 -7.40 -12.66 -5.96
CA SER A 136 -6.35 -13.67 -6.05
C SER A 136 -6.87 -15.05 -5.62
N LYS A 137 -6.52 -16.06 -6.42
CA LYS A 137 -6.89 -17.46 -6.17
C LYS A 137 -6.07 -18.08 -5.03
N ASN A 138 -4.92 -17.50 -4.68
CA ASN A 138 -4.02 -18.02 -3.66
C ASN A 138 -4.43 -17.53 -2.26
N PRO A 139 -4.89 -18.41 -1.36
CA PRO A 139 -5.32 -18.01 -0.02
C PRO A 139 -4.17 -17.45 0.83
N GLU A 140 -2.93 -17.86 0.53
CA GLU A 140 -1.73 -17.50 1.31
C GLU A 140 -1.27 -16.05 1.14
N GLU A 141 -1.83 -15.28 0.20
CA GLU A 141 -1.37 -13.93 -0.16
C GLU A 141 -2.02 -12.79 0.64
N GLY A 142 -2.76 -13.08 1.71
CA GLY A 142 -3.43 -12.06 2.52
C GLY A 142 -4.59 -11.39 1.78
N ARG A 143 -5.73 -12.09 1.68
CA ARG A 143 -6.89 -11.60 0.92
C ARG A 143 -8.00 -11.02 1.78
N TYR A 144 -8.66 -10.00 1.25
CA TYR A 144 -10.00 -9.62 1.68
C TYR A 144 -11.04 -10.45 0.95
N PRO A 145 -12.13 -10.89 1.62
CA PRO A 145 -13.26 -11.49 0.92
C PRO A 145 -13.80 -10.57 -0.19
N VAL A 146 -14.10 -11.15 -1.36
CA VAL A 146 -14.61 -10.44 -2.55
C VAL A 146 -15.82 -9.56 -2.23
N PHE A 147 -16.70 -10.01 -1.33
CA PHE A 147 -17.90 -9.26 -0.94
C PHE A 147 -17.60 -7.94 -0.22
N LEU A 148 -16.36 -7.73 0.27
CA LEU A 148 -15.92 -6.45 0.85
C LEU A 148 -15.47 -5.44 -0.20
N LEU A 149 -15.23 -5.86 -1.46
CA LEU A 149 -14.78 -4.98 -2.54
C LEU A 149 -15.74 -3.80 -2.79
N PRO A 150 -17.08 -3.99 -2.85
CA PRO A 150 -18.00 -2.86 -2.99
C PRO A 150 -17.91 -1.87 -1.82
N LEU A 151 -17.70 -2.35 -0.59
CA LEU A 151 -17.52 -1.51 0.59
C LEU A 151 -16.22 -0.71 0.49
N PHE A 152 -15.14 -1.36 0.08
CA PHE A 152 -13.86 -0.73 -0.16
C PHE A 152 -13.98 0.41 -1.19
N ILE A 153 -14.61 0.17 -2.35
CA ILE A 153 -14.82 1.17 -3.41
C ILE A 153 -15.63 2.35 -2.89
N LEU A 154 -16.75 2.11 -2.19
CA LEU A 154 -17.58 3.16 -1.60
C LEU A 154 -16.82 4.00 -0.57
N GLY A 155 -15.97 3.35 0.23
CA GLY A 155 -15.11 4.02 1.20
C GLY A 155 -14.05 4.90 0.54
N LEU A 156 -13.41 4.40 -0.53
CA LEU A 156 -12.42 5.12 -1.31
C LEU A 156 -13.03 6.37 -1.94
N VAL A 157 -14.18 6.24 -2.60
CA VAL A 157 -14.93 7.38 -3.17
C VAL A 157 -15.25 8.41 -2.09
N ARG A 158 -15.69 7.96 -0.91
CA ARG A 158 -15.96 8.87 0.22
C ARG A 158 -14.71 9.60 0.70
N LEU A 159 -13.56 8.92 0.78
CA LEU A 159 -12.28 9.53 1.17
C LEU A 159 -11.85 10.61 0.17
N ILE A 160 -12.05 10.36 -1.12
CA ILE A 160 -11.74 11.31 -2.19
C ILE A 160 -12.64 12.55 -2.07
N ILE A 161 -13.96 12.37 -1.90
CA ILE A 161 -14.91 13.48 -1.79
C ILE A 161 -14.68 14.33 -0.54
N VAL A 162 -14.44 13.70 0.62
CA VAL A 162 -14.24 14.41 1.90
C VAL A 162 -12.81 14.94 2.05
N TYR A 163 -11.88 14.45 1.22
CA TYR A 163 -10.46 14.79 1.22
C TYR A 163 -9.80 14.75 2.60
N GLN A 164 -9.62 13.54 3.14
CA GLN A 164 -8.95 13.35 4.43
C GLN A 164 -7.42 13.29 4.27
N LYS A 165 -6.77 14.45 4.43
CA LYS A 165 -5.31 14.63 4.30
C LYS A 165 -4.49 13.54 5.00
N THR A 166 -4.82 13.20 6.26
CA THR A 166 -4.08 12.19 7.04
C THR A 166 -4.10 10.83 6.36
N SER A 167 -5.27 10.37 5.91
CA SER A 167 -5.44 9.07 5.24
C SER A 167 -4.74 9.03 3.88
N VAL A 168 -4.75 10.14 3.14
CA VAL A 168 -4.03 10.26 1.86
C VAL A 168 -2.53 10.22 2.07
N ILE A 169 -2.00 10.98 3.03
CA ILE A 169 -0.58 10.98 3.38
C ILE A 169 -0.15 9.59 3.85
N TYR A 170 -0.93 8.95 4.73
CA TYR A 170 -0.70 7.58 5.17
C TYR A 170 -0.58 6.63 3.99
N PHE A 171 -1.57 6.64 3.08
CA PHE A 171 -1.58 5.78 1.91
C PHE A 171 -0.36 5.97 1.02
N LEU A 172 0.00 7.22 0.72
CA LEU A 172 1.16 7.54 -0.11
C LEU A 172 2.47 7.05 0.53
N LEU A 173 2.66 7.29 1.84
CA LEU A 173 3.84 6.83 2.55
C LEU A 173 3.92 5.30 2.63
N ALA A 174 2.81 4.65 2.99
CA ALA A 174 2.71 3.20 3.03
C ALA A 174 3.02 2.58 1.65
N LEU A 175 2.53 3.19 0.57
CA LEU A 175 2.76 2.74 -0.80
C LEU A 175 4.23 2.93 -1.22
N ILE A 176 4.84 4.08 -0.91
CA ILE A 176 6.26 4.35 -1.16
C ILE A 176 7.11 3.28 -0.45
N VAL A 177 6.91 3.08 0.85
CA VAL A 177 7.70 2.10 1.61
C VAL A 177 7.47 0.68 1.07
N SER A 178 6.22 0.32 0.80
CA SER A 178 5.89 -1.00 0.22
C SER A 178 6.52 -1.22 -1.16
N SER A 179 6.77 -0.17 -1.94
CA SER A 179 7.42 -0.29 -3.25
C SER A 179 8.93 -0.59 -3.15
N LEU A 180 9.54 -0.30 -1.99
CA LEU A 180 10.95 -0.53 -1.71
C LEU A 180 11.21 -1.88 -1.04
N VAL A 181 10.15 -2.56 -0.60
CA VAL A 181 10.21 -3.87 0.06
C VAL A 181 10.04 -4.97 -0.99
N SER A 182 10.75 -6.08 -0.83
CA SER A 182 10.62 -7.23 -1.74
C SER A 182 9.24 -7.88 -1.58
N ILE A 183 8.53 -8.05 -2.70
CA ILE A 183 7.20 -8.67 -2.75
C ILE A 183 7.27 -10.20 -2.50
N SER A 184 8.46 -10.78 -2.43
CA SER A 184 8.72 -12.23 -2.28
C SER A 184 8.31 -12.85 -0.93
N GLY A 185 7.54 -12.16 -0.10
CA GLY A 185 6.98 -12.67 1.15
C GLY A 185 5.47 -12.92 1.06
N LYS A 186 4.98 -13.93 1.79
CA LYS A 186 3.55 -14.34 1.83
C LYS A 186 2.57 -13.24 2.26
N MET A 187 3.06 -12.14 2.84
CA MET A 187 2.21 -11.20 3.59
C MET A 187 1.84 -9.93 2.81
N GLY A 188 2.29 -9.81 1.55
CA GLY A 188 2.02 -8.65 0.70
C GLY A 188 2.49 -7.32 1.31
N PRO A 189 2.03 -6.18 0.77
CA PRO A 189 2.33 -4.86 1.33
C PRO A 189 1.49 -4.60 2.57
N MET A 190 1.94 -5.15 3.70
CA MET A 190 1.24 -5.09 4.98
C MET A 190 0.92 -3.66 5.44
N LEU A 191 1.71 -2.66 5.03
CA LEU A 191 1.46 -1.25 5.40
C LEU A 191 0.19 -0.67 4.74
N LEU A 192 -0.34 -1.30 3.68
CA LEU A 192 -1.60 -0.87 3.07
C LEU A 192 -2.83 -1.40 3.81
N PHE A 193 -2.65 -2.41 4.67
CA PHE A 193 -3.75 -3.06 5.40
C PHE A 193 -4.59 -2.07 6.23
N PRO A 194 -4.01 -1.15 7.04
CA PRO A 194 -4.81 -0.17 7.78
C PRO A 194 -5.62 0.76 6.88
N PHE A 195 -5.10 1.12 5.71
CA PHE A 195 -5.82 1.94 4.74
C PHE A 195 -7.01 1.18 4.12
N PHE A 196 -6.85 -0.12 3.84
CA PHE A 196 -7.94 -0.94 3.29
C PHE A 196 -9.05 -1.14 4.32
N ASN A 197 -8.71 -1.42 5.58
CA ASN A 197 -9.67 -1.47 6.67
C ASN A 197 -10.43 -0.15 6.83
N LEU A 198 -9.72 0.98 6.75
CA LEU A 198 -10.35 2.31 6.79
C LEU A 198 -11.40 2.44 5.67
N CYS A 199 -11.04 2.11 4.42
CA CYS A 199 -11.95 2.21 3.29
C CYS A 199 -13.19 1.32 3.49
N ILE A 200 -12.99 0.04 3.83
CA ILE A 200 -14.10 -0.90 4.06
C ILE A 200 -15.01 -0.41 5.19
N ALA A 201 -14.45 0.05 6.32
CA ALA A 201 -15.22 0.58 7.44
C ALA A 201 -16.01 1.83 7.06
N LEU A 202 -15.42 2.76 6.30
CA LEU A 202 -16.10 3.97 5.83
C LEU A 202 -17.22 3.66 4.83
N GLY A 203 -17.05 2.64 3.98
CA GLY A 203 -18.07 2.13 3.07
C GLY A 203 -19.24 1.50 3.81
N ALA A 204 -18.95 0.60 4.76
CA ALA A 204 -19.96 -0.02 5.62
C ALA A 204 -20.79 1.02 6.38
N LEU A 205 -20.14 2.04 6.94
CA LEU A 205 -20.82 3.15 7.61
C LEU A 205 -21.69 3.99 6.67
N ASN A 206 -21.29 4.14 5.41
CA ASN A 206 -22.07 4.90 4.45
C ASN A 206 -23.37 4.19 4.10
N ILE A 207 -23.32 2.87 3.86
CA ILE A 207 -24.51 2.04 3.62
C ILE A 207 -25.42 2.08 4.84
N TRP A 208 -24.87 1.86 6.03
CA TRP A 208 -25.65 1.86 7.27
C TRP A 208 -26.39 3.19 7.50
N ARG A 209 -25.72 4.32 7.28
CA ARG A 209 -26.33 5.64 7.44
C ARG A 209 -27.48 5.88 6.44
N LYS A 210 -27.37 5.37 5.22
CA LYS A 210 -28.47 5.46 4.24
C LYS A 210 -29.66 4.62 4.72
N TRP A 211 -29.41 3.37 5.12
CA TRP A 211 -30.46 2.48 5.63
C TRP A 211 -31.23 3.06 6.83
N GLN A 212 -30.56 3.79 7.73
CA GLN A 212 -31.23 4.47 8.85
C GLN A 212 -32.04 5.73 8.48
N LYS A 213 -31.87 6.29 7.28
CA LYS A 213 -32.65 7.44 6.81
C LYS A 213 -33.90 7.01 6.03
N ASP A 214 -33.91 5.76 5.55
CA ASP A 214 -34.98 5.16 4.76
C ASP A 214 -35.97 4.35 5.64
N ILE A 215 -35.81 4.41 6.97
CA ILE A 215 -36.71 3.89 8.03
C ILE A 215 -37.14 5.08 8.88
#